data_AF-A0A7W1E4P1-F1
#
_entry.id   AF-A0A7W1E4P1-F1
#
_cell.length_a   1.000
_cell.length_b   1.000
_cell.length_c   1.000
_cell.angle_alpha   90.00
_cell.angle_beta   90.00
_cell.angle_gamma   90.00
#
_symmetry.space_group_name_H-M   'P 1'
#
loop_
_entity.id
_entity.type
_entity.pdbx_description
1 polymer ?
#
loop_
_entity_poly.entity_id
_entity_poly.type
_entity_poly.pdbx_seq_one_letter_code
_entity_poly.pdbx_strand_id
1 'polypeptide(L)'
;KTAKVFEDIGVSAYNGSGKLLKDLNNLLVAGKIVSVEARHAAAIRDLLNPGSRDFAGDDVVEPLSGLDQATEPGLVLGGLSTFVKTPIRLVS
;
A
#
# COMPACT_ATOMS: atom_id res chain seq x y z
N LYS A 1 3.62 -13.17 -6.92
CA LYS A 1 4.37 -11.91 -7.18
C LYS A 1 3.44 -10.73 -7.47
N THR A 2 2.45 -10.84 -8.36
CA THR A 2 1.43 -9.79 -8.59
C THR A 2 0.69 -9.36 -7.32
N ALA A 3 0.18 -10.32 -6.53
CA ALA A 3 -0.52 -10.02 -5.28
C ALA A 3 0.30 -9.11 -4.36
N LYS A 4 1.61 -9.40 -4.19
CA LYS A 4 2.53 -8.56 -3.40
C LYS A 4 2.48 -7.08 -3.83
N VAL A 5 2.56 -6.84 -5.14
CA VAL A 5 2.54 -5.48 -5.70
C VAL A 5 1.21 -4.79 -5.42
N PHE A 6 0.09 -5.50 -5.54
CA PHE A 6 -1.23 -4.93 -5.26
C PHE A 6 -1.38 -4.56 -3.77
N GLU A 7 -1.02 -5.45 -2.85
CA GLU A 7 -1.13 -5.17 -1.41
C GLU A 7 -0.16 -4.03 -0.99
N ASP A 8 1.09 -4.02 -1.50
CA ASP A 8 2.05 -2.93 -1.21
C ASP A 8 1.52 -1.56 -1.70
N ILE A 9 0.89 -1.52 -2.88
CA ILE A 9 0.25 -0.30 -3.41
C ILE A 9 -0.98 0.08 -2.59
N GLY A 10 -1.77 -0.90 -2.14
CA GLY A 10 -2.90 -0.68 -1.24
C GLY A 10 -2.46 0.00 0.05
N VAL A 11 -1.40 -0.52 0.69
CA VAL A 11 -0.79 0.06 1.88
C VAL A 11 -0.40 1.52 1.63
N SER A 12 0.40 1.76 0.59
CA SER A 12 0.95 3.09 0.35
C SER A 12 -0.11 4.12 -0.05
N ALA A 13 -1.14 3.71 -0.80
CA ALA A 13 -2.24 4.57 -1.21
C ALA A 13 -3.11 5.01 -0.03
N TYR A 14 -3.44 4.12 0.90
CA TYR A 14 -4.21 4.49 2.10
C TYR A 14 -3.39 5.37 3.06
N ASN A 15 -2.10 5.09 3.22
CA ASN A 15 -1.21 5.92 4.04
C ASN A 15 -1.09 7.35 3.48
N GLY A 16 -0.87 7.49 2.16
CA GLY A 16 -0.74 8.80 1.53
C GLY A 16 -2.05 9.59 1.43
N SER A 17 -3.20 8.90 1.31
CA SER A 17 -4.52 9.54 1.25
C SER A 17 -5.12 9.88 2.63
N GLY A 18 -4.67 9.23 3.70
CA GLY A 18 -5.26 9.36 5.05
C GLY A 18 -5.37 10.81 5.53
N LYS A 19 -4.37 11.66 5.25
CA LYS A 19 -4.37 13.09 5.62
C LYS A 19 -5.50 13.92 4.97
N LEU A 20 -6.06 13.42 3.88
CA LEU A 20 -7.15 14.06 3.13
C LEU A 20 -8.52 13.72 3.73
N LEU A 21 -8.63 12.65 4.51
CA LEU A 21 -9.87 12.24 5.14
C LEU A 21 -10.15 13.12 6.37
N LYS A 22 -11.24 13.90 6.32
CA LYS A 22 -11.64 14.80 7.43
C LYS A 22 -12.71 14.19 8.33
N ASP A 23 -13.53 13.30 7.78
CA ASP A 23 -14.51 12.55 8.56
C ASP A 23 -13.81 11.40 9.30
N LEU A 24 -14.06 11.33 10.61
CA LEU A 24 -13.42 10.35 11.49
C LEU A 24 -13.83 8.90 11.16
N ASN A 25 -15.07 8.69 10.72
CA ASN A 25 -15.54 7.35 10.36
C ASN A 25 -14.86 6.88 9.08
N ASN A 26 -14.67 7.77 8.11
CA ASN A 26 -13.92 7.46 6.89
C ASN A 26 -12.46 7.16 7.20
N LEU A 27 -11.82 7.95 8.06
CA LEU A 27 -10.43 7.69 8.49
C LEU A 27 -10.32 6.34 9.23
N LEU A 28 -11.29 6.01 10.09
CA LEU A 28 -11.34 4.73 10.78
C LEU A 28 -11.47 3.56 9.82
N VAL A 29 -12.34 3.67 8.81
CA VAL A 29 -12.52 2.63 7.78
C VAL A 29 -11.25 2.49 6.95
N ALA A 30 -10.63 3.59 6.51
CA ALA A 30 -9.36 3.57 5.80
C ALA A 30 -8.24 2.90 6.62
N GLY A 31 -8.16 3.21 7.92
CA GLY A 31 -7.24 2.58 8.87
C GLY A 31 -7.46 1.06 9.01
N LYS A 32 -8.72 0.60 8.95
CA LYS A 32 -9.02 -0.83 8.95
C LYS A 32 -8.57 -1.51 7.66
N ILE A 33 -8.75 -0.87 6.51
CA ILE A 33 -8.36 -1.42 5.21
C ILE A 33 -6.83 -1.52 5.13
N VAL A 34 -6.10 -0.44 5.40
CA VAL A 34 -4.63 -0.46 5.34
C VAL A 34 -4.02 -1.50 6.29
N SER A 35 -4.65 -1.74 7.44
CA SER A 35 -4.24 -2.81 8.36
C SER A 35 -4.39 -4.22 7.78
N VAL A 36 -5.40 -4.45 6.93
CA VAL A 36 -5.60 -5.72 6.22
C VAL A 36 -4.55 -5.86 5.10
N GLU A 37 -4.41 -4.85 4.26
CA GLU A 37 -3.44 -4.83 3.15
C GLU A 37 -2.01 -5.10 3.66
N ALA A 38 -1.61 -4.47 4.78
CA ALA A 38 -0.29 -4.68 5.38
C ALA A 38 -0.08 -6.13 5.86
N ARG A 39 -1.11 -6.75 6.46
CA ARG A 39 -1.05 -8.17 6.85
C ARG A 39 -0.93 -9.08 5.63
N HIS A 40 -1.65 -8.79 4.56
CA HIS A 40 -1.56 -9.56 3.32
C HIS A 40 -0.18 -9.42 2.67
N ALA A 41 0.35 -8.20 2.58
CA ALA A 41 1.69 -7.95 2.06
C ALA A 41 2.74 -8.77 2.83
N ALA A 42 2.71 -8.69 4.16
CA ALA A 42 3.62 -9.42 5.02
C ALA A 42 3.48 -10.95 4.88
N ALA A 43 2.25 -11.47 4.84
CA ALA A 43 2.00 -12.91 4.65
C ALA A 43 2.47 -13.41 3.28
N ILE A 44 2.23 -12.64 2.21
CA ILE A 44 2.72 -12.97 0.87
C ILE A 44 4.24 -12.99 0.83
N ARG A 45 4.90 -12.04 1.50
CA ARG A 45 6.36 -11.95 1.59
C ARG A 45 6.96 -13.15 2.31
N ASP A 46 6.38 -13.54 3.44
CA ASP A 46 6.79 -14.74 4.17
C ASP A 46 6.57 -16.01 3.32
N LEU A 47 5.44 -16.14 2.60
CA LEU A 47 5.21 -17.26 1.69
C LEU A 47 6.19 -17.30 0.50
N LEU A 48 6.63 -16.15 0.01
CA LEU A 48 7.58 -16.05 -1.10
C LEU A 48 9.02 -16.32 -0.67
N ASN A 49 9.40 -15.89 0.54
CA ASN A 49 10.75 -16.04 1.08
C ASN A 49 10.71 -16.32 2.60
N PRO A 50 10.38 -17.56 3.00
CA PRO A 50 10.14 -17.89 4.40
C PRO A 50 11.34 -17.65 5.31
N GLY A 51 11.09 -17.08 6.49
CA GLY A 51 12.13 -16.84 7.51
C GLY A 51 13.14 -15.74 7.15
N SER A 52 12.91 -15.01 6.06
CA SER A 52 13.68 -13.84 5.69
C SER A 52 13.18 -12.57 6.40
N ARG A 53 13.86 -11.46 6.18
CA ARG A 53 13.42 -10.14 6.65
C ARG A 53 12.34 -9.51 5.76
N ASP A 54 11.97 -10.17 4.66
CA ASP A 54 11.06 -9.62 3.66
C ASP A 54 9.64 -9.40 4.22
N PHE A 55 9.27 -10.04 5.34
CA PHE A 55 7.99 -9.82 6.04
C PHE A 55 7.69 -8.33 6.27
N ALA A 56 8.72 -7.55 6.61
CA ALA A 56 8.68 -6.10 6.76
C ALA A 56 9.99 -5.52 6.23
N GLY A 57 10.25 -5.77 4.95
CA GLY A 57 11.51 -5.42 4.30
C GLY A 57 11.71 -3.91 4.11
N ASP A 58 12.98 -3.52 4.00
CA ASP A 58 13.39 -2.13 3.75
C ASP A 58 12.91 -1.59 2.38
N ASP A 59 12.36 -2.46 1.52
CA ASP A 59 11.70 -2.07 0.26
C ASP A 59 10.33 -1.42 0.46
N VAL A 60 9.70 -1.61 1.63
CA VAL A 60 8.36 -1.11 1.95
C VAL A 60 8.31 -0.33 3.26
N VAL A 61 9.19 -0.66 4.22
CA VAL A 61 9.32 0.06 5.49
C VAL A 61 10.58 0.92 5.46
N GLU A 62 10.45 2.20 5.77
CA GLU A 62 11.60 3.10 5.86
C GLU A 62 12.42 2.80 7.13
N PRO A 63 13.72 2.49 7.03
CA PRO A 63 14.49 1.93 8.15
C PRO A 63 14.65 2.85 9.37
N LEU A 64 14.64 4.17 9.20
CA LEU A 64 14.88 5.11 10.30
C LEU A 64 13.61 5.43 11.10
N SER A 65 12.48 5.53 10.42
CA SER A 65 11.17 5.89 10.98
C SER A 65 10.32 4.67 11.30
N GLY A 66 10.60 3.52 10.67
CA GLY A 66 9.78 2.31 10.77
C GLY A 66 8.40 2.46 10.13
N LEU A 67 8.21 3.48 9.28
CA LEU A 67 6.94 3.76 8.62
C LEU A 67 6.87 3.09 7.25
N ASP A 68 5.70 2.58 6.91
CA ASP A 68 5.38 2.18 5.54
C ASP A 68 5.40 3.38 4.59
N GLN A 69 5.58 3.09 3.30
CA GLN A 69 5.44 4.08 2.23
C GLN A 69 4.08 4.80 2.30
N ALA A 70 4.07 6.07 1.91
CA ALA A 70 2.86 6.89 1.81
C ALA A 70 2.83 7.60 0.46
N THR A 71 2.11 7.04 -0.50
CA THR A 71 2.08 7.54 -1.89
C THR A 71 0.93 8.54 -2.06
N GLU A 72 1.24 9.75 -2.54
CA GLU A 72 0.21 10.74 -2.85
C GLU A 72 -0.80 10.20 -3.88
N PRO A 73 -2.11 10.48 -3.73
CA PRO A 73 -3.15 9.89 -4.58
C PRO A 73 -2.90 10.01 -6.09
N GLY A 74 -2.34 11.13 -6.54
CA GLY A 74 -2.04 11.37 -7.96
C GLY A 74 -0.93 10.48 -8.53
N LEU A 75 -0.13 9.82 -7.69
CA LEU A 75 0.99 8.96 -8.08
C LEU A 75 0.67 7.47 -8.01
N VAL A 76 -0.43 7.08 -7.34
CA VAL A 76 -0.81 5.67 -7.09
C VAL A 76 -0.97 4.88 -8.39
N LEU A 77 -1.59 5.47 -9.42
CA LEU A 77 -1.84 4.80 -10.70
C LEU A 77 -0.55 4.42 -11.45
N GLY A 78 0.56 5.11 -11.19
CA GLY A 78 1.85 4.80 -11.80
C GLY A 78 2.29 3.36 -11.48
N GLY A 79 2.07 2.91 -10.24
CA GLY A 79 2.42 1.55 -9.79
C GLY A 79 1.54 0.44 -10.38
N LEU A 80 0.35 0.79 -10.90
CA LEU A 80 -0.61 -0.16 -11.46
C LEU A 80 -0.65 -0.17 -12.99
N SER A 81 0.14 0.68 -13.65
CA SER A 81 0.09 0.91 -15.09
C SER A 81 0.24 -0.36 -15.94
N THR A 82 0.96 -1.36 -15.46
CA THR A 82 1.14 -2.67 -16.14
C THR A 82 -0.05 -3.62 -15.99
N PHE A 83 -0.97 -3.35 -15.06
CA PHE A 83 -2.15 -4.18 -14.76
C PHE A 83 -3.46 -3.57 -15.28
N VAL A 84 -3.48 -2.26 -15.54
CA VAL A 84 -4.68 -1.52 -15.97
C VAL A 84 -4.80 -1.56 -17.50
N LYS A 85 -5.83 -2.27 -18.01
CA LYS A 85 -6.12 -2.34 -19.45
C LYS A 85 -6.94 -1.15 -19.96
N THR A 86 -7.89 -0.69 -19.15
CA THR A 86 -8.74 0.46 -19.48
C THR A 86 -8.10 1.72 -18.89
N PRO A 87 -7.73 2.72 -19.69
CA PRO A 87 -7.08 3.92 -19.18
C PRO A 87 -7.93 4.61 -18.11
N ILE A 88 -7.34 4.81 -16.93
CA ILE A 88 -7.93 5.59 -15.83
C ILE A 88 -7.41 7.02 -15.98
N ARG A 89 -8.33 7.99 -16.03
CA ARG A 89 -7.98 9.42 -16.07
C ARG A 89 -8.27 10.03 -14.71
N LEU A 90 -7.29 10.71 -14.15
CA LEU A 90 -7.52 11.60 -13.01
C LEU A 90 -8.31 12.80 -13.52
N VAL A 91 -9.44 13.07 -12.89
CA VAL A 91 -10.17 14.33 -13.05
C VAL A 91 -9.56 15.34 -12.08
N SER A 92 -9.03 16.42 -12.65
CA SER A 92 -8.46 17.57 -11.92
C SER A 92 -9.54 18.56 -11.52
#